data_AF-A0A8S9YME7-F1
#
_entry.id   AF-A0A8S9YME7-F1
#
_cell.length_a   1.000
_cell.length_b   1.000
_cell.length_c   1.000
_cell.angle_alpha   90.00
_cell.angle_beta   90.00
_cell.angle_gamma   90.00
#
_symmetry.space_group_name_H-M   'P 1'
#
loop_
_entity.id
_entity.type
_entity.pdbx_description
1 polymer ?
#
loop_
_entity_poly.entity_id
_entity_poly.type
_entity_poly.pdbx_seq_one_letter_code
_entity_poly.pdbx_strand_id
1 'polypeptide(L)'
;MGLKAYLSRQMGIPRGIHGIIFVPLDVEIDIYNAERCAVDMMASAVNPKSKLRPELGDDMLHLFQTSQHLTTMLEQLIAYVDGVLNGIRPADRNIGRAIAQLILSIPKLDPAHLDTSISSSYKNLLMYTYLNNLIRTKSKLLSLAQ
;
A
#
# COMPACT_ATOMS: atom_id res chain seq x y z
N MET A 1 -0.97 -1.75 21.15
CA MET A 1 -1.18 -3.10 20.59
C MET A 1 -2.00 -3.91 21.58
N GLY A 2 -3.01 -4.65 21.10
CA GLY A 2 -3.95 -5.41 21.95
C GLY A 2 -3.47 -6.81 22.35
N LEU A 3 -2.30 -7.25 21.87
CA LEU A 3 -1.73 -8.55 22.20
C LEU A 3 -0.66 -8.43 23.28
N LYS A 4 -0.65 -9.37 24.23
CA LYS A 4 0.40 -9.52 25.25
C LYS A 4 0.81 -10.98 25.30
N ALA A 5 2.11 -11.27 25.18
CA ALA A 5 2.65 -12.60 25.35
C ALA A 5 3.42 -12.70 26.66
N TYR A 6 3.39 -13.88 27.27
CA TYR A 6 4.05 -14.15 28.54
C TYR A 6 4.75 -15.51 28.49
N LEU A 7 5.96 -15.59 29.03
CA LEU A 7 6.71 -16.83 29.21
C LEU A 7 6.64 -17.26 30.68
N SER A 8 6.11 -18.45 30.92
CA SER A 8 6.15 -19.09 32.24
C SER A 8 7.57 -19.57 32.55
N ARG A 9 8.17 -19.06 33.63
CA ARG A 9 9.39 -19.60 34.23
C ARG A 9 9.10 -20.08 35.64
N GLN A 10 9.60 -21.27 35.96
CA GLN A 10 9.60 -21.75 37.33
C GLN A 10 10.65 -20.98 38.13
N MET A 11 10.23 -20.42 39.26
CA MET A 11 11.10 -19.71 40.19
C MET A 11 10.96 -20.37 41.55
N GLY A 12 12.06 -20.92 42.05
CA GLY A 12 12.07 -21.61 43.33
C GLY A 12 13.46 -21.58 43.93
N ILE A 13 13.51 -21.61 45.26
CA ILE A 13 14.75 -21.77 46.03
C ILE A 13 14.99 -23.29 46.17
N PRO A 14 16.22 -23.82 46.07
CA PRO A 14 16.46 -25.25 46.28
C PRO A 14 15.98 -25.64 47.69
N ARG A 15 14.99 -26.55 47.77
CA ARG A 15 14.25 -27.02 48.97
C ARG A 15 13.05 -26.17 49.47
N GLY A 16 12.60 -25.14 48.74
CA GLY A 16 11.46 -24.29 49.11
C GLY A 16 10.19 -24.46 48.27
N ILE A 17 9.20 -23.55 48.46
CA ILE A 17 7.98 -23.47 47.63
C ILE A 17 8.37 -23.02 46.22
N HIS A 18 7.95 -23.78 45.21
CA HIS A 18 8.20 -23.46 43.81
C HIS A 18 7.03 -22.61 43.30
N GLY A 19 7.32 -21.37 42.88
CA GLY A 19 6.38 -20.48 42.23
C GLY A 19 6.55 -20.48 40.71
N ILE A 20 5.54 -19.99 40.00
CA ILE A 20 5.62 -19.73 38.57
C ILE A 20 5.52 -18.23 38.37
N ILE A 21 6.47 -17.65 37.63
CA ILE A 21 6.44 -16.25 37.23
C ILE A 21 6.21 -16.17 35.71
N PHE A 22 5.37 -15.23 35.30
CA PHE A 22 5.12 -14.92 33.90
C PHE A 22 5.93 -13.69 33.51
N VAL A 23 6.95 -13.88 32.69
CA VAL A 23 7.78 -12.80 32.16
C VAL A 23 7.13 -12.26 30.89
N PRO A 24 6.82 -10.96 30.78
CA PRO A 24 6.26 -10.39 29.56
C PRO A 24 7.27 -10.49 28.41
N LEU A 25 6.77 -10.78 27.21
CA LEU A 25 7.54 -10.81 25.97
C LEU A 25 7.07 -9.70 25.04
N ASP A 26 8.01 -9.10 24.31
CA ASP A 26 7.71 -8.20 23.22
C ASP A 26 7.15 -9.00 22.05
N VAL A 27 5.99 -8.55 21.54
CA VAL A 27 5.28 -9.20 20.44
C VAL A 27 5.28 -8.26 19.25
N GLU A 28 5.77 -8.75 18.12
CA GLU A 28 5.67 -8.08 16.83
C GLU A 28 4.79 -8.93 15.90
N ILE A 29 3.97 -8.26 15.10
CA ILE A 29 3.17 -8.92 14.07
C ILE A 29 3.94 -8.75 12.78
N ASP A 30 4.52 -9.83 12.28
CA ASP A 30 5.09 -9.87 10.94
C ASP A 30 3.98 -10.20 9.93
N ILE A 31 3.96 -9.50 8.81
CA ILE A 31 2.91 -9.62 7.79
C ILE A 31 3.59 -9.71 6.43
N TYR A 32 3.33 -10.80 5.71
CA TYR A 32 3.84 -10.96 4.35
C TYR A 32 3.10 -10.05 3.36
N ASN A 33 3.75 -9.71 2.25
CA ASN A 33 3.19 -8.79 1.25
C ASN A 33 1.80 -9.22 0.72
N ALA A 34 1.61 -10.53 0.52
CA ALA A 34 0.31 -11.07 0.08
C ALA A 34 -0.77 -10.94 1.16
N GLU A 35 -0.41 -11.19 2.42
CA GLU A 35 -1.32 -11.05 3.56
C GLU A 35 -1.68 -9.59 3.80
N ARG A 36 -0.74 -8.67 3.64
CA ARG A 36 -0.98 -7.24 3.78
C ARG A 36 -2.07 -6.75 2.82
N CYS A 37 -2.04 -7.18 1.57
CA CYS A 37 -3.08 -6.86 0.59
C CYS A 37 -4.45 -7.36 1.03
N ALA A 38 -4.53 -8.61 1.48
CA ALA A 38 -5.77 -9.20 1.98
C ALA A 38 -6.29 -8.48 3.24
N VAL A 39 -5.41 -8.15 4.18
CA VAL A 39 -5.74 -7.43 5.42
C VAL A 39 -6.24 -6.02 5.12
N ASP A 40 -5.63 -5.30 4.18
CA ASP A 40 -6.07 -3.96 3.79
C ASP A 40 -7.46 -3.99 3.14
N MET A 41 -7.70 -5.00 2.29
CA MET A 41 -9.04 -5.26 1.73
C MET A 41 -10.07 -5.59 2.82
N MET A 42 -9.71 -6.38 3.84
CA MET A 42 -10.59 -6.65 4.97
C MET A 42 -10.84 -5.40 5.84
N ALA A 43 -9.81 -4.60 6.09
CA ALA A 43 -9.89 -3.39 6.90
C ALA A 43 -10.77 -2.31 6.23
N SER A 44 -10.68 -2.17 4.91
CA SER A 44 -11.53 -1.27 4.13
C SER A 44 -13.00 -1.70 4.13
N ALA A 45 -13.29 -3.00 4.25
CA ALA A 45 -14.66 -3.54 4.33
C ALA A 45 -15.30 -3.39 5.72
N VAL A 46 -14.50 -3.35 6.80
CA VAL A 46 -14.99 -3.20 8.18
C VAL A 46 -15.49 -1.79 8.48
N ASN A 47 -15.02 -0.77 7.75
CA ASN A 47 -15.44 0.61 7.94
C ASN A 47 -16.83 0.86 7.32
N PRO A 48 -17.92 1.10 8.10
CA PRO A 48 -19.28 1.24 7.55
C PRO A 48 -19.51 2.51 6.71
N LYS A 49 -18.55 3.44 6.71
CA LYS A 49 -18.52 4.64 5.85
C LYS A 49 -17.77 4.40 4.53
N SER A 50 -16.99 3.33 4.45
CA SER A 50 -16.28 2.89 3.26
C SER A 50 -17.24 1.98 2.48
N LYS A 51 -17.94 2.54 1.50
CA LYS A 51 -18.75 1.76 0.55
C LYS A 51 -17.89 0.96 -0.44
N LEU A 52 -16.72 0.50 -0.01
CA LEU A 52 -15.94 -0.48 -0.76
C LEU A 52 -16.58 -1.83 -0.50
N ARG A 53 -17.57 -2.18 -1.35
CA ARG A 53 -17.80 -3.58 -1.61
C ARG A 53 -16.45 -4.15 -2.07
N PRO A 54 -15.98 -5.27 -1.51
CA PRO A 54 -14.83 -5.99 -2.05
C PRO A 54 -15.28 -6.67 -3.35
N GLU A 55 -15.62 -5.88 -4.36
CA GLU A 55 -15.83 -6.36 -5.70
C GLU A 55 -14.44 -6.38 -6.32
N LEU A 56 -13.94 -7.58 -6.66
CA LEU A 56 -12.69 -7.81 -7.41
C LEU A 56 -12.70 -7.19 -8.83
N GLY A 57 -13.53 -6.17 -9.07
CA GLY A 57 -14.05 -5.86 -10.40
C GLY A 57 -13.66 -4.51 -10.99
N ASP A 58 -13.15 -3.55 -10.20
CA ASP A 58 -12.84 -2.23 -10.77
C ASP A 58 -11.52 -1.66 -10.27
N ASP A 59 -10.43 -2.17 -10.88
CA ASP A 59 -9.08 -1.64 -10.72
C ASP A 59 -9.02 -0.12 -10.96
N MET A 60 -9.90 0.43 -11.81
CA MET A 60 -9.94 1.87 -12.07
C MET A 60 -10.44 2.67 -10.86
N LEU A 61 -11.43 2.16 -10.12
CA LEU A 61 -11.89 2.80 -8.88
C LEU A 61 -10.79 2.77 -7.82
N HIS A 62 -10.08 1.65 -7.69
CA HIS A 62 -8.95 1.54 -6.77
C HIS A 62 -7.81 2.50 -7.14
N LEU A 63 -7.48 2.62 -8.44
CA LEU A 63 -6.51 3.59 -8.94
C LEU A 63 -6.93 5.03 -8.64
N PHE A 64 -8.21 5.37 -8.84
CA PHE A 64 -8.73 6.70 -8.55
C PHE A 64 -8.59 7.04 -7.05
N GLN A 65 -8.99 6.12 -6.17
CA GLN A 65 -8.87 6.31 -4.71
C GLN A 65 -7.41 6.44 -4.25
N THR A 66 -6.53 5.58 -4.78
CA THR A 66 -5.09 5.65 -4.49
C THR A 66 -4.50 6.97 -4.95
N SER A 67 -4.88 7.43 -6.15
CA SER A 67 -4.47 8.73 -6.67
C SER A 67 -4.93 9.88 -5.77
N GLN A 68 -6.19 9.87 -5.34
CA GLN A 68 -6.72 10.88 -4.42
C GLN A 68 -5.98 10.85 -3.07
N HIS A 69 -5.69 9.67 -2.54
CA HIS A 69 -4.92 9.52 -1.30
C HIS A 69 -3.51 10.12 -1.43
N LEU A 70 -2.82 9.86 -2.54
CA LEU A 70 -1.51 10.46 -2.82
C LEU A 70 -1.59 11.99 -2.90
N THR A 71 -2.61 12.54 -3.56
CA THR A 71 -2.82 14.00 -3.60
C THR A 71 -2.98 14.58 -2.20
N THR A 72 -3.81 13.96 -1.34
CA THR A 72 -3.97 14.41 0.05
C THR A 72 -2.67 14.33 0.85
N MET A 73 -1.86 13.27 0.67
CA MET A 73 -0.55 13.18 1.33
C MET A 73 0.40 14.31 0.88
N LEU A 74 0.39 14.66 -0.41
CA LEU A 74 1.19 15.76 -0.94
C LEU A 74 0.71 17.12 -0.42
N GLU A 75 -0.60 17.34 -0.32
CA GLU A 75 -1.18 18.56 0.27
C GLU A 75 -0.74 18.74 1.74
N GLN A 76 -0.75 17.66 2.52
CA GLN A 76 -0.26 17.69 3.91
C GLN A 76 1.23 18.02 3.99
N LEU A 77 2.02 17.52 3.05
CA LEU A 77 3.46 17.79 2.97
C LEU A 77 3.74 19.26 2.61
N ILE A 78 2.99 19.82 1.64
CA ILE A 78 3.06 21.23 1.28
C ILE A 78 2.69 22.11 2.49
N ALA A 79 1.57 21.80 3.15
CA ALA A 79 1.13 22.54 4.33
C ALA A 79 2.16 22.48 5.48
N TYR A 80 2.87 21.36 5.63
CA TYR A 80 3.97 21.25 6.59
C TYR A 80 5.15 22.16 6.21
N VAL A 81 5.58 22.15 4.95
CA VAL A 81 6.69 23.00 4.47
C VAL A 81 6.34 24.48 4.63
N ASP A 82 5.13 24.89 4.25
CA ASP A 82 4.64 26.27 4.44
C ASP A 82 4.61 26.65 5.93
N GLY A 83 4.20 25.74 6.81
CA GLY A 83 4.21 25.96 8.25
C GLY A 83 5.63 26.14 8.83
N VAL A 84 6.63 25.46 8.28
CA VAL A 84 8.04 25.64 8.66
C VAL A 84 8.60 26.95 8.11
N LEU A 85 8.28 27.30 6.86
CA LEU A 85 8.71 28.56 6.23
C LEU A 85 8.14 29.78 6.96
N ASN A 86 6.88 29.70 7.39
CA ASN A 86 6.21 30.77 8.15
C ASN A 86 6.60 30.80 9.64
N GLY A 87 7.50 29.92 10.10
CA GLY A 87 7.98 29.87 11.48
C GLY A 87 6.96 29.34 12.51
N ILE A 88 5.85 28.75 12.05
CA ILE A 88 4.80 28.18 12.92
C ILE A 88 5.28 26.87 13.56
N ARG A 89 6.16 26.13 12.88
CA ARG A 89 6.73 24.86 13.36
C ARG A 89 8.26 24.83 13.21
N PRO A 90 8.98 24.22 14.15
CA PRO A 90 10.43 24.05 14.03
C PRO A 90 10.75 23.07 12.89
N ALA A 91 11.82 23.36 12.15
CA ALA A 91 12.28 22.50 11.06
C ALA A 91 12.87 21.19 11.61
N ASP A 92 12.27 20.05 11.26
CA ASP A 92 12.84 18.73 11.51
C ASP A 92 13.79 18.32 10.37
N ARG A 93 15.05 18.03 10.73
CA ARG A 93 16.10 17.62 9.79
C ARG A 93 15.82 16.25 9.16
N ASN A 94 15.16 15.34 9.87
CA ASN A 94 14.84 14.00 9.36
C ASN A 94 13.79 14.07 8.26
N ILE A 95 12.73 14.86 8.47
CA ILE A 95 11.67 15.09 7.49
C ILE A 95 12.25 15.81 6.27
N GLY A 96 13.07 16.86 6.47
CA GLY A 96 13.73 17.56 5.37
C GLY A 96 14.60 16.64 4.50
N ARG A 97 15.33 15.70 5.12
CA ARG A 97 16.13 14.71 4.38
C ARG A 97 15.25 13.73 3.60
N ALA A 98 14.16 13.26 4.19
CA ALA A 98 13.22 12.36 3.51
C ALA A 98 12.58 13.03 2.29
N ILE A 99 12.21 14.31 2.40
CA ILE A 99 11.69 15.11 1.27
C ILE A 99 12.74 15.25 0.17
N ALA A 100 13.99 15.57 0.53
CA ALA A 100 15.07 15.67 -0.45
C ALA A 100 15.33 14.34 -1.16
N GLN A 101 15.32 13.22 -0.44
CA GLN A 101 15.45 11.88 -1.02
C GLN A 101 14.28 11.56 -1.97
N LEU A 102 13.05 11.95 -1.62
CA LEU A 102 11.90 11.79 -2.49
C LEU A 102 12.08 12.55 -3.81
N ILE A 103 12.48 13.82 -3.76
CA ILE A 103 12.70 14.63 -4.97
C ILE A 103 13.82 14.04 -5.84
N LEU A 104 14.91 13.58 -5.22
CA LEU A 104 16.04 12.98 -5.93
C LEU A 104 15.71 11.62 -6.55
N SER A 105 14.71 10.90 -6.01
CA SER A 105 14.26 9.62 -6.55
C SER A 105 13.49 9.75 -7.86
N ILE A 106 12.98 10.95 -8.17
CA ILE A 106 12.19 11.20 -9.38
C ILE A 106 13.16 11.31 -10.58
N PRO A 107 13.03 10.42 -11.59
CA PRO A 107 13.86 10.51 -12.79
C PRO A 107 13.54 11.78 -13.56
N LYS A 108 14.58 12.51 -13.98
CA LYS A 108 14.43 13.66 -14.87
C LYS A 108 14.10 13.14 -16.27
N LEU A 109 12.82 13.19 -16.63
CA LEU A 109 12.31 12.79 -17.94
C LEU A 109 12.22 14.03 -18.84
N ASP A 110 12.75 13.93 -20.05
CA ASP A 110 12.53 14.93 -21.10
C ASP A 110 11.09 14.79 -21.63
N PRO A 111 10.28 15.86 -21.68
CA PRO A 111 8.89 15.79 -22.13
C PRO A 111 8.71 15.11 -23.50
N ALA A 112 9.61 15.33 -24.45
CA ALA A 112 9.52 14.71 -25.78
C ALA A 112 9.68 13.17 -25.72
N HIS A 113 10.58 12.68 -24.86
CA HIS A 113 10.77 11.25 -24.63
C HIS A 113 9.62 10.62 -23.84
N LEU A 114 8.96 11.38 -22.97
CA LEU A 114 7.82 10.92 -22.20
C LEU A 114 6.60 10.69 -23.10
N ASP A 115 6.24 11.66 -23.93
CA ASP A 115 5.08 11.57 -24.82
C ASP A 115 5.21 10.40 -25.81
N THR A 116 6.41 10.21 -26.37
CA THR A 116 6.70 9.10 -27.27
C THR A 116 6.62 7.75 -26.55
N SER A 117 7.15 7.65 -25.33
CA SER A 117 7.10 6.41 -24.53
C SER A 117 5.68 6.05 -24.09
N ILE A 118 4.90 7.04 -23.62
CA ILE A 118 3.50 6.83 -23.22
C ILE A 118 2.67 6.43 -24.44
N SER A 119 2.78 7.16 -25.55
CA SER A 119 2.05 6.86 -26.79
C SER A 119 2.35 5.46 -27.33
N SER A 120 3.63 5.05 -27.30
CA SER A 120 4.04 3.70 -27.67
C SER A 120 3.44 2.63 -26.76
N SER A 121 3.50 2.83 -25.43
CA SER A 121 2.90 1.90 -24.47
C SER A 121 1.38 1.79 -24.63
N TYR A 122 0.69 2.90 -24.89
CA TYR A 122 -0.75 2.96 -25.13
C TYR A 122 -1.12 2.21 -26.42
N LYS A 123 -0.38 2.41 -27.51
CA LYS A 123 -0.58 1.70 -28.77
C LYS A 123 -0.40 0.19 -28.60
N ASN A 124 0.61 -0.24 -27.84
CA ASN A 124 0.83 -1.65 -27.54
C ASN A 124 -0.33 -2.23 -26.73
N LEU A 125 -0.78 -1.55 -25.68
CA LEU A 125 -1.94 -1.99 -24.88
C LEU A 125 -3.20 -2.12 -25.74
N LEU A 126 -3.46 -1.16 -26.62
CA LEU A 126 -4.61 -1.20 -27.53
C LEU A 126 -4.50 -2.37 -28.52
N MET A 127 -3.30 -2.64 -29.02
CA MET A 127 -3.05 -3.81 -29.87
C MET A 127 -3.30 -5.13 -29.13
N TYR A 128 -2.81 -5.27 -27.90
CA TYR A 128 -3.01 -6.48 -27.10
C TYR A 128 -4.48 -6.72 -26.74
N THR A 129 -5.21 -5.66 -26.36
CA THR A 129 -6.64 -5.76 -26.06
C THR A 129 -7.45 -6.11 -27.32
N TYR A 130 -7.13 -5.52 -28.46
CA TYR A 130 -7.72 -5.88 -29.75
C TYR A 130 -7.49 -7.35 -30.09
N LEU A 131 -6.26 -7.84 -29.99
CA LEU A 131 -5.92 -9.24 -30.26
C LEU A 131 -6.66 -10.20 -29.31
N ASN A 132 -6.72 -9.89 -28.02
CA ASN A 132 -7.45 -10.68 -27.03
C ASN A 132 -8.95 -10.77 -27.39
N ASN A 133 -9.55 -9.65 -27.80
CA ASN A 133 -10.94 -9.63 -28.26
C ASN A 133 -11.17 -10.44 -29.54
N LEU A 134 -10.22 -10.41 -30.48
CA LEU A 134 -10.26 -11.24 -31.68
C LEU A 134 -10.21 -12.73 -31.31
N ILE A 135 -9.27 -13.13 -30.44
CA ILE A 135 -9.14 -14.52 -29.97
C ILE A 135 -10.41 -14.97 -29.23
N ARG A 136 -10.96 -14.14 -28.33
CA ARG A 136 -12.22 -14.42 -27.63
C ARG A 136 -13.38 -14.63 -28.60
N THR A 137 -13.48 -13.78 -29.63
CA THR A 137 -14.55 -13.88 -30.63
C THR A 137 -14.40 -15.14 -31.48
N LYS A 138 -13.18 -15.47 -31.91
CA LYS A 138 -12.90 -16.71 -32.65
C LYS A 138 -13.18 -17.95 -31.82
N SER A 139 -12.78 -17.96 -30.54
CA SER A 139 -13.08 -19.04 -29.60
C SER A 139 -14.59 -19.25 -29.43
N LYS A 140 -15.36 -18.17 -29.24
CA LYS A 140 -16.83 -18.24 -29.13
C LYS A 140 -17.51 -18.77 -30.39
N LEU A 141 -17.05 -18.35 -31.57
CA LEU A 141 -17.62 -18.84 -32.84
C LEU A 141 -17.29 -20.33 -33.05
N LEU A 142 -16.08 -20.76 -32.71
CA LEU A 142 -15.69 -22.17 -32.80
C LEU A 142 -16.53 -23.04 -31.85
N SER A 143 -16.77 -22.57 -30.62
CA SER A 143 -17.62 -23.30 -29.65
C SER A 143 -19.10 -23.36 -30.03
N LEU A 144 -19.57 -22.49 -30.93
CA LEU A 144 -20.96 -22.51 -31.45
C LEU A 144 -21.12 -23.37 -32.71
N ALA A 145 -20.01 -23.75 -33.34
CA ALA A 145 -19.99 -24.58 -34.55
C ALA A 145 -19.82 -26.08 -34.26
N GLN A 146 -19.57 -26.47 -33.00
CA GLN A 146 -19.58 -27.84 -32.48
C GLN A 146 -20.90 -28.12 -31.77
#